data_AF-A0AAV4JHI5-F1
#
_entry.id   AF-A0AAV4JHI5-F1
#
_cell.length_a   1.000
_cell.length_b   1.000
_cell.length_c   1.000
_cell.angle_alpha   90.00
_cell.angle_beta   90.00
_cell.angle_gamma   90.00
#
_symmetry.space_group_name_H-M   'P 1'
#
loop_
_entity.id
_entity.type
_entity.pdbx_description
1 polymer ?
#
loop_
_entity_poly.entity_id
_entity_poly.type
_entity_poly.pdbx_seq_one_letter_code
_entity_poly.pdbx_strand_id
1 'polypeptide(L)'
;MRPLYLPREFSNIVFNVVYIPPNANDSDVTEQLVSIVQEQEDRWPDAAVYVLGDFNHVTLRDHLPHFSQHVTVPTRKEKTIDLCYSNTPDFYKSYQLLCLGDSDHNMVHIIMSKIQKWNADTEDTLKACFECTDWDVFKTQCENLNEPVMTVNSYINFCV
;
A
#
# COMPACT_ATOMS: atom_id res chain seq x y z
N MET A 1 5.29 6.52 -23.69
CA MET A 1 4.23 5.93 -22.84
C MET A 1 4.01 6.85 -21.65
N ARG A 2 2.81 7.39 -21.49
CA ARG A 2 2.40 8.04 -20.24
C ARG A 2 1.94 6.93 -19.29
N PRO A 3 2.29 6.94 -17.99
CA PRO A 3 1.65 6.05 -17.04
C PRO A 3 0.13 6.28 -17.07
N LEU A 4 -0.65 5.22 -16.86
CA LEU A 4 -2.03 5.40 -16.39
C LEU A 4 -1.96 6.25 -15.12
N TYR A 5 -2.86 7.21 -14.99
CA TYR A 5 -2.97 8.10 -13.84
C TYR A 5 -2.83 7.32 -12.53
N LEU A 6 -2.26 7.96 -11.50
CA LEU A 6 -2.31 7.41 -10.15
C LEU A 6 -3.75 7.03 -9.80
N PRO A 7 -3.97 5.95 -9.03
CA PRO A 7 -5.26 5.71 -8.41
C PRO A 7 -5.74 7.01 -7.79
N ARG A 8 -7.00 7.39 -8.04
CA ARG A 8 -7.53 8.72 -7.69
C ARG A 8 -7.45 9.00 -6.19
N GLU A 9 -7.27 7.94 -5.39
CA GLU A 9 -7.09 7.93 -3.95
C GLU A 9 -5.77 8.55 -3.47
N PHE A 10 -4.76 8.69 -4.34
CA PHE A 10 -3.44 9.21 -3.94
C PHE A 10 -3.05 10.47 -4.70
N SER A 11 -2.57 11.47 -3.97
CA SER A 11 -2.04 12.72 -4.53
C SER A 11 -0.64 12.55 -5.12
N ASN A 12 0.20 11.73 -4.47
CA ASN A 12 1.55 11.39 -4.92
C ASN A 12 2.01 10.04 -4.32
N ILE A 13 3.12 9.52 -4.85
CA ILE A 13 3.80 8.34 -4.32
C ILE A 13 5.18 8.76 -3.83
N VAL A 14 5.55 8.32 -2.62
CA VAL A 14 6.86 8.55 -2.01
C VAL A 14 7.56 7.21 -1.79
N PHE A 15 8.80 7.09 -2.26
CA PHE A 15 9.64 5.92 -2.03
C PHE A 15 10.83 6.30 -1.16
N ASN A 16 10.91 5.71 0.03
CA ASN A 16 12.08 5.75 0.90
C ASN A 16 12.87 4.46 0.67
N VAL A 17 14.01 4.57 0.00
CA VAL A 17 14.91 3.43 -0.25
C VAL A 17 15.94 3.38 0.87
N VAL A 18 15.94 2.28 1.63
CA VAL A 18 16.67 2.14 2.88
C VAL A 18 17.75 1.07 2.74
N TYR A 19 18.94 1.36 3.27
CA TYR A 19 19.97 0.36 3.56
C TYR A 19 20.43 0.57 4.99
N ILE A 20 20.27 -0.45 5.84
CA ILE A 20 20.69 -0.41 7.24
C ILE A 20 21.99 -1.21 7.38
N PRO A 21 23.13 -0.59 7.71
CA PRO A 21 24.37 -1.32 7.93
C PRO A 21 24.21 -2.39 9.02
N PRO A 22 24.83 -3.58 8.89
CA PRO A 22 24.68 -4.69 9.85
C PRO A 22 25.11 -4.37 11.29
N ASN A 23 25.85 -3.28 11.49
CA ASN A 23 26.36 -2.82 12.78
C ASN A 23 25.69 -1.52 13.26
N ALA A 24 24.67 -1.05 12.55
CA ALA A 24 23.94 0.14 12.94
C ALA A 24 23.19 -0.07 14.27
N ASN A 25 23.03 1.00 15.04
CA ASN A 25 22.22 0.98 16.25
C ASN A 25 20.73 0.97 15.87
N ASP A 26 20.01 -0.05 16.35
CA ASP A 26 18.62 -0.29 16.03
C ASP A 26 17.71 0.89 16.43
N SER A 27 17.94 1.45 17.62
CA SER A 27 17.13 2.57 18.15
C SER A 27 17.35 3.84 17.35
N ASP A 28 18.61 4.21 17.09
CA ASP A 28 18.94 5.45 16.36
C ASP A 28 18.40 5.43 14.94
N VAL A 29 18.51 4.29 14.24
CA VAL A 29 18.00 4.15 12.87
C VAL A 29 16.48 4.12 12.85
N THR A 30 15.87 3.41 13.79
CA THR A 30 14.40 3.36 13.88
C THR A 30 13.80 4.73 14.15
N GLU A 31 14.35 5.48 15.11
CA GLU A 31 13.90 6.84 15.42
C GLU A 31 14.03 7.77 14.21
N GLN A 32 15.16 7.72 13.50
CA GLN A 32 15.36 8.51 12.28
C GLN A 32 14.37 8.15 11.17
N LEU A 33 14.18 6.86 10.89
CA LEU A 33 13.25 6.41 9.84
C LEU A 33 11.80 6.80 10.17
N VAL A 34 11.38 6.61 11.42
CA VAL A 34 10.03 6.98 11.87
C VAL A 34 9.82 8.48 11.77
N SER A 35 10.78 9.29 12.22
CA SER A 35 10.70 10.75 12.13
C SER A 35 10.56 11.23 10.67
N ILE A 36 11.31 10.64 9.74
CA ILE A 36 11.23 10.98 8.31
C ILE A 36 9.86 10.61 7.75
N VAL A 37 9.35 9.40 8.06
CA VAL A 37 8.05 8.94 7.58
C VAL A 37 6.93 9.83 8.12
N GLN A 38 6.96 10.18 9.40
CA GLN A 38 5.96 11.07 10.01
C GLN A 38 5.96 12.46 9.37
N GLU A 39 7.14 13.05 9.13
CA GLU A 39 7.24 14.35 8.43
C GLU A 39 6.63 14.28 7.02
N GLN A 40 6.81 13.15 6.32
CA GLN A 40 6.23 12.94 4.99
C GLN A 40 4.70 12.81 5.03
N GLU A 41 4.16 12.09 6.01
CA GLU A 41 2.72 11.95 6.19
C GLU A 41 2.07 13.29 6.58
N ASP A 42 2.72 14.09 7.43
CA ASP A 42 2.25 15.44 7.79
C ASP A 42 2.27 16.38 6.59
N ARG A 43 3.29 16.26 5.72
CA ARG A 43 3.46 17.12 4.55
C ARG A 43 2.54 16.74 3.39
N TRP A 44 2.27 15.45 3.22
CA TRP A 44 1.48 14.89 2.13
C TRP A 44 0.48 13.84 2.65
N PRO A 45 -0.61 14.27 3.29
CA PRO A 45 -1.54 13.36 3.99
C PRO A 45 -2.21 12.34 3.08
N ASP A 46 -2.38 12.65 1.79
CA ASP A 46 -2.99 11.76 0.79
C ASP A 46 -1.93 11.04 -0.07
N ALA A 47 -0.70 10.90 0.42
CA ALA A 47 0.37 10.21 -0.30
C ALA A 47 0.41 8.72 0.02
N ALA A 48 0.66 7.90 -1.01
CA ALA A 48 1.10 6.53 -0.81
C ALA A 48 2.60 6.54 -0.47
N VAL A 49 2.95 6.22 0.77
CA VAL A 49 4.32 6.22 1.28
C VAL A 49 4.82 4.78 1.35
N TYR A 50 5.99 4.53 0.77
CA TYR A 50 6.67 3.24 0.79
C TYR A 50 8.03 3.39 1.46
N VAL A 51 8.39 2.44 2.33
CA VAL A 51 9.73 2.33 2.94
C VAL A 51 10.26 0.93 2.62
N LEU A 52 11.26 0.84 1.76
CA LEU A 52 11.73 -0.45 1.25
C LEU A 52 13.25 -0.51 1.11
N GLY A 53 13.80 -1.71 1.12
CA GLY A 53 15.22 -1.96 0.89
C GLY A 53 15.76 -3.02 1.84
N ASP A 54 17.06 -3.02 2.10
CA ASP A 54 17.73 -3.99 2.96
C ASP A 54 17.81 -3.45 4.40
N PHE A 55 17.01 -4.05 5.28
CA PHE A 55 16.91 -3.66 6.67
C PHE A 55 17.90 -4.41 7.56
N ASN A 56 18.58 -5.43 7.03
CA ASN A 56 19.44 -6.36 7.76
C ASN A 56 18.80 -6.96 9.01
N HIS A 57 18.82 -6.24 10.13
CA HIS A 57 18.34 -6.69 11.44
C HIS A 57 17.19 -5.87 12.03
N VAL A 58 16.83 -4.72 11.43
CA VAL A 58 15.81 -3.82 11.97
C VAL A 58 14.42 -4.13 11.40
N THR A 59 13.37 -3.90 12.19
CA THR A 59 11.96 -3.98 11.78
C THR A 59 11.20 -2.75 12.24
N LEU A 60 10.31 -2.23 11.39
CA LEU A 60 9.45 -1.09 11.70
C LEU A 60 8.05 -1.49 12.16
N ARG A 61 7.77 -2.80 12.29
CA ARG A 61 6.41 -3.31 12.57
C ARG A 61 5.77 -2.67 13.81
N ASP A 62 6.55 -2.48 14.87
CA ASP A 62 6.03 -1.94 16.14
C ASP A 62 6.13 -0.41 16.21
N HIS A 63 6.72 0.23 15.19
CA HIS A 63 7.01 1.67 15.16
C HIS A 63 6.16 2.43 14.12
N LEU A 64 5.62 1.73 13.12
CA LEU A 64 4.70 2.26 12.12
C LEU A 64 3.42 1.39 12.09
N PRO A 65 2.51 1.54 13.08
CA PRO A 65 1.41 0.60 13.31
C PRO A 65 0.35 0.56 12.20
N HIS A 66 0.23 1.63 11.39
CA HIS A 66 -0.67 1.69 10.24
C HIS A 66 0.02 1.35 8.92
N PHE A 67 1.32 1.01 8.94
CA PHE A 67 2.03 0.52 7.77
C PHE A 67 1.97 -1.00 7.72
N SER A 68 1.68 -1.50 6.53
CA SER A 68 1.70 -2.91 6.19
C SER A 68 3.05 -3.32 5.62
N GLN A 69 3.59 -4.46 6.07
CA GLN A 69 4.80 -5.05 5.50
C GLN A 69 4.43 -6.07 4.41
N HIS A 70 4.99 -5.93 3.21
CA HIS A 70 4.56 -6.66 2.02
C HIS A 70 5.48 -7.80 1.58
N VAL A 71 6.72 -7.89 2.10
CA VAL A 71 7.68 -8.93 1.72
C VAL A 71 7.59 -10.10 2.69
N THR A 72 7.04 -11.20 2.20
CA THR A 72 6.77 -12.43 2.96
C THR A 72 7.62 -13.61 2.51
N VAL A 73 8.48 -13.41 1.50
CA VAL A 73 9.37 -14.42 0.95
C VAL A 73 10.81 -14.25 1.44
N PRO A 74 11.65 -15.30 1.46
CA PRO A 74 13.06 -15.17 1.80
C PRO A 74 13.83 -14.33 0.77
N THR A 75 14.66 -13.43 1.27
CA THR A 75 15.43 -12.47 0.45
C THR A 75 16.93 -12.71 0.55
N ARG A 76 17.41 -13.36 1.61
CA ARG A 76 18.80 -13.83 1.73
C ARG A 76 18.85 -15.16 2.45
N LYS A 77 19.18 -16.24 1.73
CA LYS A 77 19.05 -17.62 2.23
C LYS A 77 17.61 -17.83 2.74
N GLU A 78 17.45 -18.26 4.00
CA GLU A 78 16.16 -18.46 4.65
C GLU A 78 15.63 -17.22 5.39
N LYS A 79 16.32 -16.08 5.30
CA LYS A 79 15.93 -14.85 5.99
C LYS A 79 15.21 -13.87 5.05
N THR A 80 14.23 -13.17 5.59
CA THR A 80 13.58 -12.01 4.95
C THR A 80 14.12 -10.76 5.61
N ILE A 81 15.13 -10.15 4.98
CA ILE A 81 15.80 -8.93 5.49
C ILE A 81 15.63 -7.74 4.55
N ASP A 82 15.25 -8.00 3.30
CA ASP A 82 14.76 -6.97 2.40
C ASP A 82 13.26 -6.80 2.66
N LEU A 83 12.86 -5.65 3.18
CA LEU A 83 11.49 -5.38 3.61
C LEU A 83 10.88 -4.28 2.74
N CYS A 84 9.56 -4.22 2.71
CA CYS A 84 8.79 -3.15 2.09
C CYS A 84 7.58 -2.87 2.96
N TYR A 85 7.51 -1.68 3.55
CA TYR A 85 6.38 -1.18 4.33
C TYR A 85 5.62 -0.14 3.51
N SER A 86 4.30 -0.07 3.61
CA SER A 86 3.55 1.08 3.11
C SER A 86 2.29 1.38 3.91
N ASN A 87 1.82 2.63 3.86
CA ASN A 87 0.54 3.07 4.43
C ASN A 87 -0.67 2.73 3.54
N THR A 88 -0.49 1.89 2.52
CA THR A 88 -1.56 1.47 1.61
C THR A 88 -2.11 0.10 2.03
N PRO A 89 -3.39 -0.20 1.74
CA PRO A 89 -4.03 -1.45 2.16
C PRO A 89 -3.28 -2.74 1.76
N ASP A 90 -3.51 -3.81 2.54
CA ASP A 90 -2.93 -5.16 2.39
C ASP A 90 -3.43 -5.91 1.15
N PHE A 91 -3.10 -5.40 -0.04
CA PHE A 91 -3.40 -6.08 -1.29
C PHE A 91 -2.16 -6.53 -2.03
N TYR A 92 -0.98 -6.57 -1.41
CA TYR A 92 0.25 -6.97 -2.10
C TYR A 92 0.59 -8.45 -1.88
N LYS A 93 1.16 -9.05 -2.92
CA LYS A 93 1.82 -10.36 -2.85
C LYS A 93 3.27 -10.20 -3.27
N SER A 94 4.17 -10.78 -2.49
CA SER A 94 5.59 -10.84 -2.84
C SER A 94 5.94 -12.21 -3.42
N TYR A 95 6.80 -12.19 -4.43
CA TYR A 95 7.34 -13.36 -5.10
C TYR A 95 8.85 -13.26 -5.10
N GLN A 96 9.52 -14.33 -4.69
CA GLN A 96 10.96 -14.42 -4.77
C GLN A 96 11.35 -14.68 -6.24
N LEU A 97 12.32 -13.92 -6.72
CA LEU A 97 13.00 -14.14 -7.98
C LEU A 97 14.46 -14.54 -7.72
N LEU A 98 15.14 -15.05 -8.74
CA LEU A 98 16.56 -15.35 -8.64
C LEU A 98 17.37 -14.09 -8.30
N CYS A 99 18.51 -14.27 -7.63
CA CYS A 99 19.45 -13.20 -7.42
C CYS A 99 19.95 -12.62 -8.76
N LEU A 100 20.27 -11.32 -8.75
CA LEU A 100 20.83 -10.65 -9.92
C LEU A 100 22.36 -10.76 -9.89
N GLY A 101 22.93 -11.45 -10.88
CA GLY A 101 24.38 -11.66 -10.96
C GLY A 101 24.92 -12.41 -9.75
N ASP A 102 25.97 -11.88 -9.14
CA ASP A 102 26.65 -12.49 -7.97
C ASP A 102 26.08 -12.01 -6.62
N SER A 103 24.91 -11.36 -6.63
CA SER A 103 24.22 -10.96 -5.40
C SER A 103 23.91 -12.18 -4.53
N ASP A 104 24.17 -12.08 -3.23
CA ASP A 104 23.73 -13.08 -2.25
C ASP A 104 22.29 -12.81 -1.75
N HIS A 105 21.67 -11.73 -2.21
CA HIS A 105 20.25 -11.43 -2.03
C HIS A 105 19.44 -11.79 -3.29
N ASN A 106 18.28 -12.40 -3.06
CA ASN A 106 17.25 -12.67 -4.05
C ASN A 106 16.49 -11.39 -4.38
N MET A 107 16.11 -11.23 -5.64
CA MET A 107 15.19 -10.15 -6.01
C MET A 107 13.78 -10.45 -5.50
N VAL A 108 13.05 -9.41 -5.13
CA VAL A 108 11.64 -9.52 -4.72
C VAL A 108 10.75 -8.80 -5.72
N HIS A 109 9.77 -9.51 -6.26
CA HIS A 109 8.73 -8.93 -7.10
C HIS A 109 7.44 -8.79 -6.30
N ILE A 110 7.05 -7.56 -6.02
CA ILE A 110 5.81 -7.24 -5.31
C ILE A 110 4.77 -6.80 -6.33
N ILE A 111 3.62 -7.47 -6.34
CA ILE A 111 2.49 -7.12 -7.19
C ILE A 111 1.26 -6.90 -6.33
N MET A 112 0.41 -5.94 -6.73
CA MET A 112 -0.94 -5.87 -6.20
C MET A 112 -1.69 -7.14 -6.60
N SER A 113 -2.04 -7.96 -5.62
CA SER A 113 -3.09 -8.95 -5.78
C SER A 113 -4.39 -8.26 -6.17
N LYS A 114 -5.08 -8.84 -7.15
CA LYS A 114 -6.30 -8.26 -7.74
C LYS A 114 -7.27 -7.87 -6.63
N ILE A 115 -7.82 -6.66 -6.77
CA ILE A 115 -8.95 -6.06 -6.04
C ILE A 115 -9.84 -7.15 -5.45
N GLN A 116 -10.12 -7.05 -4.15
CA GLN A 116 -11.02 -7.95 -3.42
C GLN A 116 -12.22 -8.30 -4.29
N LYS A 117 -12.27 -9.55 -4.75
CA LYS A 117 -13.43 -10.06 -5.46
C LYS A 117 -14.48 -10.26 -4.37
N TRP A 118 -15.57 -9.50 -4.43
CA TRP A 118 -16.70 -9.71 -3.53
C TRP A 118 -17.11 -11.19 -3.59
N ASN A 119 -17.36 -11.79 -2.42
CA ASN A 119 -17.90 -13.14 -2.36
C ASN A 119 -19.35 -13.12 -2.89
N ALA A 120 -19.94 -14.29 -3.14
CA ALA A 120 -21.28 -14.37 -3.73
C ALA A 120 -22.33 -13.63 -2.89
N ASP A 121 -22.26 -13.72 -1.57
CA ASP A 121 -23.20 -13.08 -0.65
C ASP A 121 -23.07 -11.53 -0.71
N THR A 122 -21.85 -11.02 -0.72
CA THR A 122 -21.56 -9.58 -0.87
C THR A 122 -22.01 -9.09 -2.25
N GLU A 123 -21.81 -9.88 -3.30
CA GLU A 123 -22.23 -9.55 -4.66
C GLU A 123 -23.77 -9.47 -4.76
N ASP A 124 -24.49 -10.42 -4.17
CA ASP A 124 -25.94 -10.43 -4.17
C ASP A 124 -26.54 -9.30 -3.31
N THR A 125 -25.90 -8.97 -2.19
CA THR A 125 -26.27 -7.82 -1.36
C THR A 125 -26.12 -6.51 -2.13
N LEU A 126 -24.99 -6.33 -2.82
CA LEU A 126 -24.75 -5.16 -3.66
C LEU A 126 -25.74 -5.06 -4.81
N LYS A 127 -26.04 -6.17 -5.50
CA LYS A 127 -27.06 -6.19 -6.57
C LYS A 127 -28.42 -5.73 -6.06
N ALA A 128 -28.88 -6.29 -4.93
CA ALA A 128 -30.16 -5.90 -4.33
C ALA A 128 -30.19 -4.42 -3.93
N CYS A 129 -29.09 -3.91 -3.36
CA CYS A 129 -28.96 -2.49 -3.05
C CYS A 129 -29.04 -1.63 -4.33
N PHE A 130 -28.27 -1.96 -5.36
CA PHE A 130 -28.19 -1.21 -6.61
C PHE A 130 -29.49 -1.20 -7.41
N GLU A 131 -30.27 -2.29 -7.35
CA GLU A 131 -31.60 -2.38 -7.95
C GLU A 131 -32.62 -1.46 -7.27
N CYS A 132 -32.42 -1.19 -5.98
CA CYS A 132 -33.29 -0.31 -5.19
C CYS A 132 -32.78 1.14 -5.12
N THR A 133 -31.60 1.44 -5.67
CA THR A 133 -31.02 2.79 -5.69
C THR A 133 -31.63 3.64 -6.80
N ASP A 134 -32.10 4.84 -6.47
CA ASP A 134 -32.32 5.88 -7.46
C ASP A 134 -30.99 6.54 -7.84
N TRP A 135 -30.43 6.12 -8.98
CA TRP A 135 -29.14 6.60 -9.47
C TRP A 135 -29.16 8.06 -9.95
N ASP A 136 -30.34 8.63 -10.22
CA ASP A 136 -30.44 10.02 -10.69
C ASP A 136 -30.16 11.02 -9.55
N VAL A 137 -30.25 10.59 -8.29
CA VAL A 137 -29.82 11.37 -7.11
C VAL A 137 -28.32 11.71 -7.16
N PHE A 138 -27.48 10.79 -7.65
CA PHE A 138 -26.04 11.02 -7.76
C PHE A 138 -25.67 11.90 -8.96
N LYS A 139 -26.53 11.97 -9.98
CA LYS A 139 -26.29 12.78 -11.19
C LYS A 139 -26.70 14.24 -11.01
N THR A 140 -27.65 14.51 -10.14
CA THR A 140 -28.26 15.85 -9.98
C THR A 140 -27.54 16.74 -8.97
N GLN A 141 -26.65 16.18 -8.15
CA GLN A 141 -25.97 16.90 -7.07
C GLN A 141 -24.52 17.31 -7.34
N CYS A 142 -24.00 17.10 -8.55
CA CYS A 142 -22.55 17.21 -8.79
C CYS A 142 -22.22 18.30 -9.82
N GLU A 143 -21.55 19.37 -9.36
CA GLU A 143 -21.02 20.42 -10.24
C GLU A 143 -19.67 20.02 -10.87
N ASN A 144 -19.01 18.97 -10.34
CA ASN A 144 -17.77 18.40 -10.86
C ASN A 144 -17.78 16.85 -10.84
N LEU A 145 -16.87 16.21 -11.59
CA LEU A 145 -16.76 14.73 -11.73
C LEU A 145 -16.06 14.01 -10.56
N ASN A 146 -15.52 14.73 -9.58
CA ASN A 146 -14.82 14.15 -8.43
C ASN A 146 -15.76 13.85 -7.26
N GLU A 147 -16.68 14.76 -6.96
CA GLU A 147 -17.75 14.61 -5.96
C GLU A 147 -18.60 13.33 -6.12
N PRO A 148 -19.11 12.99 -7.32
CA PRO A 148 -19.99 11.82 -7.46
C PRO A 148 -19.24 10.51 -7.21
N VAL A 149 -17.93 10.44 -7.47
CA VAL A 149 -17.16 9.22 -7.26
C VAL A 149 -16.96 8.92 -5.78
N MET A 150 -16.70 9.95 -4.96
CA MET A 150 -16.60 9.75 -3.51
C MET A 150 -17.95 9.34 -2.92
N THR A 151 -19.03 9.99 -3.32
CA THR A 151 -20.38 9.69 -2.85
C THR A 151 -20.83 8.27 -3.25
N VAL A 152 -20.52 7.84 -4.48
CA VAL A 152 -20.79 6.48 -4.93
C VAL A 152 -19.91 5.47 -4.17
N ASN A 153 -18.63 5.75 -3.94
CA ASN A 153 -17.76 4.85 -3.18
C ASN A 153 -18.23 4.69 -1.72
N SER A 154 -18.64 5.80 -1.08
CA SER A 154 -19.27 5.76 0.25
C SER A 154 -20.57 4.97 0.25
N TYR A 155 -21.39 5.08 -0.80
CA TYR A 155 -22.61 4.30 -0.95
C TYR A 155 -22.33 2.80 -1.12
N ILE A 156 -21.35 2.44 -1.95
CA ILE A 156 -20.93 1.04 -2.12
C ILE A 156 -20.48 0.45 -0.77
N ASN A 157 -19.69 1.19 0.01
CA ASN A 157 -19.27 0.77 1.35
C ASN A 157 -20.42 0.72 2.37
N PHE A 158 -21.50 1.47 2.17
CA PHE A 158 -22.70 1.38 3.01
C PHE A 158 -23.49 0.09 2.74
N CYS A 159 -23.40 -0.45 1.53
CA CYS A 159 -24.14 -1.63 1.12
C CYS A 159 -23.53 -2.96 1.60
N VAL A 160 -22.28 -2.98 2.10
CA VAL A 160 -21.53 -4.21 2.42
C VAL A 160 -20.85 -4.19 3.78
#